data_AF-A0AAE0E0I8-F1
#
_entry.id   AF-A0AAE0E0I8-F1
#
_cell.length_a   1.000
_cell.length_b   1.000
_cell.length_c   1.000
_cell.angle_alpha   90.00
_cell.angle_beta   90.00
_cell.angle_gamma   90.00
#
_symmetry.space_group_name_H-M   'P 1'
#
loop_
_entity.id
_entity.type
_entity.pdbx_description
1 polymer ?
#
loop_
_entity_poly.entity_id
_entity_poly.type
_entity_poly.pdbx_seq_one_letter_code
_entity_poly.pdbx_strand_id
1 'polypeptide(L)'
;MLDDIHNHWRRAEAVRIKCLGVPTLDMDNVCFHLEDKSGGKIIYRHINIILLYRGRNYDPKNRTVIPLMLWKPHAPIYPKLVKKVTDGLTFEERKEMRNRGLMTPSVMKLTRNGVYVNVVDRVRDAFKTEEVVRLDCSHAGTNDCKKIGVKLRDLVPCVPILFKDEQIILWRGKKDQELDSVMDPATSP
;
A
#
# COMPACT_ATOMS: atom_id res chain seq x y z
N MET A 1 -20.21 -1.82 -6.86
CA MET A 1 -19.16 -0.79 -7.08
C MET A 1 -19.08 -0.39 -8.55
N LEU A 2 -18.53 -1.21 -9.47
CA LEU A 2 -18.52 -0.85 -10.90
C LEU A 2 -19.94 -0.69 -11.47
N ASP A 3 -20.85 -1.60 -11.11
CA ASP A 3 -22.27 -1.46 -11.49
C ASP A 3 -22.90 -0.16 -10.97
N ASP A 4 -22.53 0.28 -9.76
CA ASP A 4 -23.06 1.53 -9.18
C ASP A 4 -22.55 2.74 -9.96
N ILE A 5 -21.29 2.72 -10.39
CA ILE A 5 -20.70 3.77 -11.25
C ILE A 5 -21.45 3.82 -12.59
N HIS A 6 -21.62 2.67 -13.26
CA HIS A 6 -22.33 2.60 -14.54
C HIS A 6 -23.81 2.98 -14.42
N ASN A 7 -24.45 2.64 -13.30
CA ASN A 7 -25.83 3.04 -13.02
C ASN A 7 -25.94 4.55 -12.79
N HIS A 8 -24.98 5.15 -12.09
CA HIS A 8 -24.93 6.60 -11.90
C HIS A 8 -24.72 7.35 -13.22
N TRP A 9 -23.88 6.80 -14.10
CA TRP A 9 -23.63 7.36 -15.44
C TRP A 9 -24.81 7.41 -16.39
N ARG A 10 -25.92 6.73 -16.06
CA ARG A 10 -27.20 6.89 -16.78
C ARG A 10 -27.87 8.22 -16.50
N ARG A 11 -27.56 8.87 -15.37
CA ARG A 11 -28.23 10.10 -14.89
C ARG A 11 -27.30 11.31 -14.84
N ALA A 12 -26.00 11.09 -14.65
CA ALA A 12 -25.00 12.15 -14.55
C ALA A 12 -23.72 11.75 -15.28
N GLU A 13 -22.96 12.73 -15.79
CA GLU A 13 -21.80 12.40 -16.62
C GLU A 13 -20.53 12.06 -15.83
N ALA A 14 -20.48 12.47 -14.56
CA ALA A 14 -19.36 12.24 -13.67
C ALA A 14 -19.83 11.67 -12.33
N VAL A 15 -18.96 10.85 -11.70
CA VAL A 15 -19.19 10.24 -10.39
C VAL A 15 -18.10 10.69 -9.45
N ARG A 16 -18.49 11.17 -8.26
CA ARG A 16 -17.56 11.43 -7.16
C ARG A 16 -17.38 10.17 -6.31
N ILE A 17 -16.17 9.63 -6.29
CA ILE A 17 -15.79 8.44 -5.55
C ILE A 17 -14.93 8.85 -4.35
N LYS A 18 -15.27 8.34 -3.16
CA LYS A 18 -14.46 8.50 -1.95
C LYS A 18 -13.83 7.16 -1.59
N CYS A 19 -12.51 7.08 -1.66
CA CYS A 19 -11.73 5.91 -1.28
C CYS A 19 -11.47 5.91 0.23
N LEU A 20 -11.59 4.73 0.85
CA LEU A 20 -11.35 4.50 2.27
C LEU A 20 -10.64 3.16 2.46
N GLY A 21 -9.89 3.04 3.55
CA GLY A 21 -9.12 1.86 3.93
C GLY A 21 -7.82 1.71 3.14
N VAL A 22 -7.35 0.47 3.06
CA VAL A 22 -6.09 0.05 2.40
C VAL A 22 -5.88 0.62 0.98
N PRO A 23 -6.89 0.74 0.11
CA PRO A 23 -6.70 1.32 -1.24
C PRO A 23 -6.12 2.74 -1.22
N THR A 24 -6.31 3.50 -0.13
CA THR A 24 -5.79 4.87 -0.01
C THR A 24 -4.27 4.93 0.13
N LEU A 25 -3.58 3.81 0.42
CA LEU A 25 -2.11 3.73 0.38
C LEU A 25 -1.54 3.88 -1.03
N ASP A 26 -2.32 3.55 -2.05
CA ASP A 26 -1.88 3.45 -3.44
C ASP A 26 -2.98 3.97 -4.36
N MET A 27 -3.18 5.29 -4.28
CA MET A 27 -4.21 5.97 -5.08
C MET A 27 -3.90 5.91 -6.58
N ASP A 28 -2.64 5.74 -6.98
CA ASP A 28 -2.25 5.61 -8.39
C ASP A 28 -2.78 4.29 -8.98
N ASN A 29 -2.58 3.17 -8.28
CA ASN A 29 -3.12 1.88 -8.70
C ASN A 29 -4.66 1.85 -8.67
N VAL A 30 -5.28 2.53 -7.70
CA VAL A 30 -6.74 2.69 -7.67
C VAL A 30 -7.22 3.47 -8.89
N CYS A 31 -6.55 4.57 -9.23
CA CYS A 31 -6.87 5.38 -10.41
C CYS A 31 -6.74 4.54 -11.69
N PHE A 32 -5.62 3.83 -11.84
CA PHE A 32 -5.37 2.94 -12.98
C PHE A 32 -6.50 1.91 -13.14
N HIS A 33 -6.84 1.17 -12.09
CA HIS A 33 -7.89 0.15 -12.17
C HIS A 33 -9.30 0.73 -12.35
N LEU A 34 -9.56 1.94 -11.85
CA LEU A 34 -10.84 2.60 -12.10
C LEU A 34 -10.97 2.97 -13.57
N GLU A 35 -9.95 3.58 -14.18
CA GLU A 35 -9.98 3.91 -15.61
C GLU A 35 -10.07 2.65 -16.48
N ASP A 36 -9.22 1.65 -16.22
CA ASP A 36 -9.14 0.40 -16.96
C ASP A 36 -10.47 -0.39 -16.92
N LYS A 37 -11.04 -0.58 -15.72
CA LYS A 37 -12.23 -1.43 -15.57
C LYS A 37 -13.53 -0.72 -15.92
N SER A 38 -13.62 0.59 -15.69
CA SER A 38 -14.85 1.35 -15.97
C SER A 38 -14.88 1.93 -17.39
N GLY A 39 -13.73 2.06 -18.05
CA GLY A 39 -13.59 2.80 -19.31
C GLY A 39 -13.75 4.32 -19.17
N GLY A 40 -13.93 4.83 -17.95
CA GLY A 40 -14.00 6.26 -17.67
C GLY A 40 -12.64 6.91 -17.59
N LYS A 41 -12.63 8.25 -17.55
CA LYS A 41 -11.43 9.07 -17.32
C LYS A 41 -11.50 9.85 -16.03
N ILE A 42 -10.41 9.86 -15.28
CA ILE A 42 -10.31 10.66 -14.06
C ILE A 42 -10.00 12.10 -14.45
N ILE A 43 -10.91 13.01 -14.10
CA ILE A 43 -10.79 14.44 -14.42
C ILE A 43 -10.34 15.27 -13.21
N TYR A 44 -10.46 14.72 -12.00
CA TYR A 44 -10.00 15.35 -10.78
C TYR A 44 -9.64 14.30 -9.73
N ARG A 45 -8.56 14.57 -8.99
CA ARG A 45 -8.10 13.77 -7.86
C ARG A 45 -7.62 14.69 -6.75
N HIS A 46 -8.07 14.42 -5.53
CA HIS A 46 -7.57 15.10 -4.34
C HIS A 46 -7.61 14.17 -3.12
N ILE A 47 -6.44 13.89 -2.54
CA ILE A 47 -6.25 12.98 -1.39
C ILE A 47 -6.89 11.61 -1.66
N ASN A 48 -8.11 11.39 -1.17
CA ASN A 48 -8.87 10.14 -1.31
C ASN A 48 -10.16 10.32 -2.11
N ILE A 49 -10.36 11.47 -2.74
CA ILE A 49 -11.52 11.81 -3.56
C ILE A 49 -11.11 11.76 -5.03
N ILE A 50 -11.90 11.07 -5.84
CA ILE A 50 -11.72 10.93 -7.29
C ILE A 50 -13.00 11.39 -7.97
N LEU A 51 -12.88 12.18 -9.04
CA LEU A 51 -13.98 12.47 -9.95
C LEU A 51 -13.76 11.72 -11.26
N LEU A 52 -14.63 10.75 -11.52
CA LEU A 52 -14.54 9.85 -12.67
C LEU A 52 -15.62 10.22 -13.69
N TYR A 53 -15.18 10.61 -14.89
CA TYR A 53 -16.03 10.99 -16.02
C TYR A 53 -16.22 9.82 -16.97
N ARG A 54 -17.46 9.60 -17.44
CA ARG A 54 -17.81 8.46 -18.30
C ARG A 54 -17.24 8.56 -19.73
N GLY A 55 -16.87 9.75 -20.18
CA GLY A 55 -16.54 10.04 -21.58
C GLY A 55 -17.72 10.57 -22.39
N ARG A 56 -17.46 11.28 -23.50
CA ARG A 56 -18.52 11.89 -24.34
C ARG A 56 -19.40 10.86 -25.04
N ASN A 57 -18.82 9.71 -25.41
CA ASN A 57 -19.48 8.65 -26.17
C ASN A 57 -19.67 7.37 -25.32
N TYR A 58 -20.04 7.52 -24.05
CA TYR A 58 -20.30 6.36 -23.21
C TYR A 58 -21.55 5.60 -23.71
N ASP A 59 -21.35 4.38 -24.19
CA ASP A 59 -22.44 3.45 -24.53
C ASP A 59 -22.66 2.45 -23.38
N PRO A 60 -23.81 2.52 -22.68
CA PRO A 60 -24.15 1.57 -21.62
C PRO A 60 -24.17 0.10 -22.07
N LYS A 61 -24.35 -0.17 -23.38
CA LYS A 61 -24.41 -1.53 -23.93
C LYS A 61 -23.04 -2.18 -24.08
N ASN A 62 -22.00 -1.38 -24.31
CA ASN A 62 -20.62 -1.86 -24.46
C ASN A 62 -19.87 -1.95 -23.12
N ARG A 63 -20.60 -1.95 -21.99
CA ARG A 63 -20.00 -2.03 -20.66
C ARG A 63 -19.43 -3.43 -20.41
N THR A 64 -18.30 -3.48 -19.73
CA THR A 64 -17.71 -4.72 -19.24
C THR A 64 -18.61 -5.32 -18.16
N VAL A 65 -19.32 -6.40 -18.48
CA VAL A 65 -20.13 -7.13 -17.49
C VAL A 65 -19.23 -8.15 -16.80
N ILE A 66 -18.87 -7.87 -15.53
CA ILE A 66 -18.10 -8.81 -14.72
C ILE A 66 -19.10 -9.78 -14.06
N PRO A 67 -19.03 -11.09 -14.34
CA PRO A 67 -19.91 -12.09 -13.72
C PRO A 67 -19.86 -12.01 -12.18
N LEU A 68 -20.99 -12.23 -11.51
CA LEU A 68 -21.10 -12.15 -10.05
C LEU A 68 -20.06 -13.01 -9.30
N MET A 69 -19.65 -14.14 -9.89
CA MET A 69 -18.61 -15.01 -9.32
C MET A 69 -17.21 -14.38 -9.30
N LEU A 70 -16.88 -13.55 -10.29
CA LEU A 70 -15.64 -12.76 -10.33
C LEU A 70 -15.67 -11.55 -9.39
N TRP A 71 -16.85 -11.22 -8.85
CA TRP A 71 -17.08 -10.05 -8.01
C TRP A 71 -16.72 -10.28 -6.53
N LYS A 72 -16.75 -11.53 -6.08
CA LYS A 72 -16.23 -11.95 -4.78
C LYS A 72 -15.03 -12.88 -5.04
N PRO A 73 -13.85 -12.33 -5.41
CA PRO A 73 -12.66 -13.16 -5.43
C PRO A 73 -12.54 -13.84 -4.07
N HIS A 74 -12.18 -15.13 -4.07
CA HIS A 74 -11.84 -15.82 -2.84
C HIS A 74 -10.89 -14.92 -2.05
N ALA A 75 -11.19 -14.73 -0.76
CA ALA A 75 -10.36 -13.89 0.09
C ALA A 75 -8.92 -14.38 -0.09
N PRO A 76 -7.98 -13.52 -0.52
CA PRO A 76 -6.63 -13.95 -0.79
C PRO A 76 -6.11 -14.68 0.45
N ILE A 77 -5.64 -15.91 0.25
CA ILE A 77 -5.04 -16.69 1.33
C ILE A 77 -3.72 -15.98 1.62
N TYR A 78 -3.70 -15.19 2.68
CA TYR A 78 -2.47 -14.55 3.13
C TYR A 78 -1.61 -15.63 3.80
N PRO A 79 -0.50 -16.09 3.19
CA PRO A 79 0.46 -16.93 3.91
C PRO A 79 0.96 -16.17 5.14
N LYS A 80 1.58 -16.86 6.10
CA LYS A 80 2.12 -16.23 7.30
C LYS A 80 2.96 -15.00 6.92
N LEU A 81 2.39 -13.80 7.18
CA LEU A 81 2.96 -12.52 6.74
C LEU A 81 4.33 -12.25 7.37
N VAL A 82 4.56 -12.83 8.54
CA VAL A 82 5.86 -12.92 9.19
C VAL A 82 6.39 -14.34 8.97
N LYS A 83 7.35 -14.49 8.06
CA LYS A 83 8.12 -15.73 7.93
C LYS A 83 9.05 -15.86 9.16
N LYS A 84 9.27 -17.09 9.64
CA LYS A 84 10.20 -17.34 10.77
C LYS A 84 11.65 -16.96 10.42
N VAL A 85 12.02 -17.18 9.16
CA VAL A 85 13.30 -16.77 8.56
C VAL A 85 12.96 -15.89 7.38
N THR A 86 13.52 -14.69 7.34
CA THR A 86 13.44 -13.78 6.20
C THR A 86 14.78 -13.78 5.49
N ASP A 87 14.78 -13.77 4.16
CA ASP A 87 16.01 -13.65 3.38
C ASP A 87 16.81 -12.44 3.88
N GLY A 88 18.04 -12.69 4.34
CA GLY A 88 18.95 -11.67 4.87
C GLY A 88 18.95 -11.45 6.39
N LEU A 89 18.12 -12.14 7.20
CA LEU A 89 18.10 -11.97 8.66
C LEU A 89 18.00 -13.31 9.42
N THR A 90 18.93 -13.55 10.36
CA THR A 90 18.89 -14.67 11.30
C THR A 90 17.77 -14.50 12.34
N PHE A 91 17.45 -15.57 13.08
CA PHE A 91 16.42 -15.51 14.13
C PHE A 91 16.78 -14.53 15.26
N GLU A 92 18.05 -14.47 15.64
CA GLU A 92 18.59 -13.58 16.68
C GLU A 92 18.45 -12.10 16.27
N GLU A 93 18.95 -11.75 15.09
CA GLU A 93 18.85 -10.40 14.52
C GLU A 93 17.39 -9.96 14.37
N ARG A 94 16.47 -10.86 13.98
CA ARG A 94 15.04 -10.55 13.92
C ARG A 94 14.48 -10.19 15.29
N LYS A 95 14.87 -10.92 16.34
CA LYS A 95 14.44 -10.66 17.73
C LYS A 95 14.98 -9.32 18.21
N GLU A 96 16.22 -9.01 17.88
CA GLU A 96 16.83 -7.70 18.17
C GLU A 96 16.08 -6.56 17.47
N MET A 97 15.86 -6.67 16.16
CA MET A 97 15.14 -5.65 15.39
C MET A 97 13.70 -5.47 15.89
N ARG A 98 13.04 -6.56 16.30
CA ARG A 98 11.72 -6.49 16.96
C ARG A 98 11.79 -5.68 18.26
N ASN A 99 12.76 -5.97 19.12
CA ASN A 99 12.90 -5.29 20.40
C ASN A 99 13.24 -3.80 20.21
N ARG A 100 14.16 -3.49 19.29
CA ARG A 100 14.47 -2.10 18.88
C ARG A 100 13.22 -1.38 18.42
N GLY A 101 12.47 -1.97 17.48
CA GLY A 101 11.25 -1.38 16.95
C GLY A 101 10.16 -1.15 17.99
N LEU A 102 10.05 -2.01 19.02
CA LEU A 102 9.11 -1.79 20.12
C LEU A 102 9.49 -0.61 21.02
N MET A 103 10.79 -0.34 21.17
CA MET A 103 11.32 0.76 21.97
C MET A 103 11.32 2.10 21.22
N THR A 104 11.41 2.08 19.88
CA THR A 104 11.34 3.29 19.04
C THR A 104 9.96 3.94 19.12
N PRO A 105 9.85 5.29 19.14
CA PRO A 105 8.56 5.97 18.98
C PRO A 105 7.85 5.57 17.68
N SER A 106 6.52 5.70 17.63
CA SER A 106 5.81 5.41 16.39
C SER A 106 6.01 6.55 15.41
N VAL A 107 6.36 6.21 14.16
CA VAL A 107 6.50 7.20 13.09
C VAL A 107 5.16 7.88 12.85
N MET A 108 4.08 7.09 12.80
CA MET A 108 2.74 7.60 12.62
C MET A 108 1.71 6.75 13.36
N LYS A 109 0.64 7.42 13.77
CA LYS A 109 -0.60 6.80 14.21
C LYS A 109 -1.63 6.81 13.09
N LEU A 110 -2.15 5.64 12.75
CA LEU A 110 -3.19 5.48 11.74
C LEU A 110 -4.55 5.89 12.32
N THR A 111 -5.28 6.70 11.57
CA THR A 111 -6.55 7.30 11.99
C THR A 111 -7.74 6.42 11.63
N ARG A 112 -8.80 6.48 12.46
CA ARG A 112 -10.07 5.73 12.26
C ARG A 112 -10.84 6.15 11.00
N ASN A 113 -10.50 7.29 10.41
CA ASN A 113 -11.09 7.77 9.16
C ASN A 113 -10.76 6.87 7.95
N GLY A 114 -9.79 5.96 8.06
CA GLY A 114 -9.40 5.05 7.00
C GLY A 114 -8.70 5.73 5.83
N VAL A 115 -8.06 6.89 6.03
CA VAL A 115 -7.31 7.59 4.98
C VAL A 115 -5.81 7.48 5.29
N TYR A 116 -5.09 6.74 4.44
CA TYR A 116 -3.70 6.33 4.65
C TYR A 116 -2.74 6.87 3.58
N VAL A 117 -3.12 7.91 2.84
CA VAL A 117 -2.37 8.44 1.67
C VAL A 117 -0.91 8.76 1.99
N ASN A 118 -0.64 9.32 3.18
CA ASN A 118 0.71 9.78 3.54
C ASN A 118 1.57 8.69 4.20
N VAL A 119 1.03 7.49 4.44
CA VAL A 119 1.75 6.46 5.21
C VAL A 119 3.00 6.00 4.46
N VAL A 120 2.91 5.81 3.14
CA VAL A 120 4.03 5.36 2.30
C VAL A 120 5.18 6.37 2.36
N ASP A 121 4.90 7.65 2.15
CA ASP A 121 5.92 8.71 2.13
C ASP A 121 6.58 8.84 3.51
N ARG A 122 5.80 8.81 4.59
CA ARG A 122 6.36 8.87 5.95
C ARG A 122 7.23 7.67 6.29
N VAL A 123 6.87 6.47 5.83
CA VAL A 123 7.68 5.27 6.02
C VAL A 123 8.97 5.36 5.20
N ARG A 124 8.91 5.82 3.95
CA ARG A 124 10.09 6.05 3.10
C ARG A 124 11.03 7.08 3.72
N ASP A 125 10.50 8.17 4.24
CA ASP A 125 11.29 9.21 4.90
C ASP A 125 11.93 8.70 6.19
N ALA A 126 11.17 7.99 7.03
CA ALA A 126 11.73 7.39 8.25
C ALA A 126 12.84 6.39 7.94
N PHE A 127 12.71 5.61 6.85
CA PHE A 127 13.75 4.68 6.41
C PHE A 127 15.03 5.35 5.87
N LYS A 128 15.08 6.67 5.71
CA LYS A 128 16.33 7.37 5.40
C LYS A 128 17.26 7.40 6.63
N THR A 129 16.69 7.53 7.83
CA THR A 129 17.44 7.69 9.09
C THR A 129 17.38 6.45 9.97
N GLU A 130 16.25 5.75 10.00
CA GLU A 130 16.00 4.59 10.85
C GLU A 130 16.02 3.29 10.04
N GLU A 131 16.55 2.21 10.62
CA GLU A 131 16.47 0.88 10.00
C GLU A 131 15.14 0.18 10.26
N VAL A 132 14.50 0.50 11.39
CA VAL A 132 13.29 -0.12 11.89
C VAL A 132 12.29 0.95 12.22
N VAL A 133 11.09 0.82 11.65
CA VAL A 133 9.99 1.77 11.79
C VAL A 133 8.82 1.10 12.47
N ARG A 134 8.23 1.80 13.44
CA ARG A 134 6.99 1.40 14.11
C ARG A 134 5.81 2.25 13.65
N LEU A 135 4.72 1.61 13.24
CA LEU A 135 3.43 2.26 12.99
C LEU A 135 2.43 1.85 14.06
N ASP A 136 1.78 2.85 14.66
CA ASP A 136 0.66 2.66 15.57
C ASP A 136 -0.62 2.55 14.74
N CYS A 137 -1.30 1.42 14.85
CA CYS A 137 -2.53 1.11 14.15
C CYS A 137 -3.71 0.93 15.11
N SER A 138 -3.65 1.46 16.35
CA SER A 138 -4.68 1.26 17.38
C SER A 138 -6.05 1.80 17.05
N HIS A 139 -6.15 2.60 15.99
CA HIS A 139 -7.43 3.11 15.50
C HIS A 139 -7.69 2.73 14.03
N ALA A 140 -6.78 1.97 13.42
CA ALA A 140 -7.07 1.31 12.15
C ALA A 140 -7.94 0.07 12.42
N GLY A 141 -8.86 -0.25 11.51
CA GLY A 141 -9.63 -1.48 11.63
C GLY A 141 -8.70 -2.69 11.71
N THR A 142 -8.99 -3.67 12.58
CA THR A 142 -8.12 -4.84 12.81
C THR A 142 -7.75 -5.63 11.54
N ASN A 143 -8.62 -5.62 10.53
CA ASN A 143 -8.37 -6.23 9.22
C ASN A 143 -7.46 -5.37 8.32
N ASP A 144 -7.47 -4.05 8.50
CA ASP A 144 -6.66 -3.13 7.72
C ASP A 144 -5.19 -3.20 8.12
N CYS A 145 -4.85 -3.33 9.40
CA CYS A 145 -3.45 -3.33 9.87
C CYS A 145 -2.59 -4.36 9.15
N LYS A 146 -3.09 -5.60 9.01
CA LYS A 146 -2.38 -6.67 8.30
C LYS A 146 -2.22 -6.33 6.82
N LYS A 147 -3.31 -5.94 6.15
CA LYS A 147 -3.33 -5.59 4.73
C LYS A 147 -2.43 -4.40 4.41
N ILE A 148 -2.39 -3.39 5.29
CA ILE A 148 -1.51 -2.22 5.20
C ILE A 148 -0.06 -2.69 5.20
N GLY A 149 0.35 -3.54 6.14
CA GLY A 149 1.74 -4.03 6.15
C GLY A 149 2.10 -4.90 4.95
N VAL A 150 1.16 -5.68 4.39
CA VAL A 150 1.40 -6.39 3.12
C VAL A 150 1.62 -5.40 1.99
N LYS A 151 0.71 -4.44 1.84
CA LYS A 151 0.76 -3.46 0.76
C LYS A 151 1.98 -2.56 0.88
N LEU A 152 2.42 -2.23 2.10
CA LEU A 152 3.64 -1.46 2.35
C LEU A 152 4.90 -2.18 1.88
N ARG A 153 4.98 -3.51 1.99
CA ARG A 153 6.10 -4.28 1.43
C ARG A 153 6.18 -4.15 -0.10
N ASP A 154 5.05 -4.03 -0.77
CA ASP A 154 5.00 -3.92 -2.22
C ASP A 154 5.29 -2.47 -2.70
N LEU A 155 5.03 -1.46 -1.86
CA LEU A 155 5.22 -0.04 -2.17
C LEU A 155 6.54 0.55 -1.65
N VAL A 156 7.12 -0.06 -0.62
CA VAL A 156 8.36 0.34 0.03
C VAL A 156 9.20 -0.92 0.20
N PRO A 157 10.48 -0.94 -0.21
CA PRO A 157 11.37 -2.07 0.00
C PRO A 157 11.57 -2.25 1.51
N CYS A 158 10.72 -3.06 2.14
CA CYS A 158 10.70 -3.29 3.57
C CYS A 158 10.10 -4.65 3.90
N VAL A 159 10.49 -5.19 5.03
CA VAL A 159 10.11 -6.51 5.52
C VAL A 159 9.33 -6.34 6.82
N PRO A 160 8.06 -6.77 6.87
CA PRO A 160 7.31 -6.78 8.12
C PRO A 160 7.88 -7.79 9.14
N ILE A 161 8.24 -7.28 10.32
CA ILE A 161 8.78 -8.09 11.42
C ILE A 161 7.68 -8.52 12.38
N LEU A 162 6.76 -7.61 12.72
CA LEU A 162 5.75 -7.84 13.75
C LEU A 162 4.40 -7.23 13.35
N PHE A 163 3.34 -8.00 13.59
CA PHE A 163 1.95 -7.56 13.59
C PHE A 163 1.33 -8.01 14.91
N LYS A 164 1.37 -7.18 15.96
CA LYS A 164 0.82 -7.53 17.27
C LYS A 164 0.26 -6.29 17.95
N ASP A 165 -0.83 -6.46 18.70
CA ASP A 165 -1.42 -5.41 19.55
C ASP A 165 -1.63 -4.08 18.79
N GLU A 166 -2.13 -4.17 17.55
CA GLU A 166 -2.35 -3.01 16.68
C GLU A 166 -1.08 -2.21 16.36
N GLN A 167 0.09 -2.85 16.42
CA GLN A 167 1.36 -2.27 16.00
C GLN A 167 1.92 -3.03 14.81
N ILE A 168 2.52 -2.28 13.89
CA ILE A 168 3.28 -2.82 12.76
C ILE A 168 4.72 -2.39 12.94
N ILE A 169 5.64 -3.35 12.91
CA ILE A 169 7.08 -3.09 12.87
C ILE A 169 7.60 -3.52 11.51
N LEU A 170 8.22 -2.58 10.81
CA LEU A 170 8.80 -2.75 9.49
C LEU A 170 10.31 -2.56 9.58
N TRP A 171 11.06 -3.40 8.90
CA TRP A 171 12.51 -3.25 8.73
C TRP A 171 12.83 -2.98 7.28
N ARG A 172 13.72 -2.03 7.02
CA ARG A 172 14.08 -1.63 5.65
C ARG A 172 14.73 -2.75 4.85
N GLY A 173 15.39 -3.70 5.50
CA GLY A 173 16.34 -4.60 4.85
C GLY A 173 17.78 -4.16 5.08
N LYS A 174 18.74 -5.04 4.77
CA LYS A 174 20.16 -4.63 4.72
C LYS A 174 20.30 -3.61 3.60
N LYS A 175 21.05 -2.52 3.83
CA LYS A 175 21.55 -1.73 2.70
C LYS A 175 22.51 -2.67 1.98
N ASP A 176 22.26 -2.98 0.73
CA ASP A 176 23.28 -3.64 -0.07
C ASP A 176 24.52 -2.75 -0.03
N GLN A 177 25.61 -3.27 0.55
CA GLN A 177 26.96 -2.76 0.31
C GLN A 177 27.32 -3.12 -1.14
N GLU A 178 26.63 -2.55 -2.11
CA GLU A 178 27.05 -2.56 -3.50
C GLU A 178 27.34 -1.12 -3.89
N LEU A 179 28.53 -0.64 -3.50
CA LEU A 179 29.26 0.48 -4.12
C LEU A 179 30.65 0.76 -3.50
N ASP A 180 31.19 -0.07 -2.60
CA ASP A 180 32.53 0.11 -2.01
C ASP A 180 33.62 -0.83 -2.58
N SER A 181 33.47 -1.36 -3.81
CA SER A 181 34.54 -2.13 -4.48
C SER A 181 35.00 -1.58 -5.84
N VAL A 182 34.60 -0.36 -6.23
CA VAL A 182 35.19 0.33 -7.40
C VAL A 182 36.04 1.51 -6.92
N MET A 183 37.14 1.21 -6.26
CA MET A 183 38.34 2.05 -6.31
C MET A 183 39.54 1.14 -6.50
N ASP A 184 40.08 1.12 -7.71
CA ASP A 184 41.53 1.06 -7.93
C ASP A 184 41.88 1.98 -9.11
N PRO A 185 42.37 3.22 -8.84
CA PRO A 185 43.02 4.05 -9.84
C PRO A 185 44.54 3.85 -9.75
N ALA A 186 45.08 2.80 -10.36
CA ALA A 186 46.50 2.64 -10.65
C ALA A 186 46.63 1.49 -11.66
N THR A 187 47.16 1.65 -12.87
CA THR A 187 48.53 2.07 -13.16
C THR A 187 48.67 2.27 -14.67
N SER A 188 49.06 3.46 -15.13
CA SER A 188 49.84 3.62 -16.37
C SER A 188 51.31 3.39 -16.03
N PRO A 189 52.08 2.77 -16.93
CA PRO A 189 52.90 3.58 -17.83
C PRO A 189 52.57 3.36 -19.31
#